data_AF-A0A4R9VNL7-F1
#
_entry.id   AF-A0A4R9VNL7-F1
#
_cell.length_a   1.000
_cell.length_b   1.000
_cell.length_c   1.000
_cell.angle_alpha   90.00
_cell.angle_beta   90.00
_cell.angle_gamma   90.00
#
_symmetry.space_group_name_H-M   'P 1'
#
loop_
_entity.id
_entity.type
_entity.pdbx_description
1 polymer ?
#
loop_
_entity_poly.entity_id
_entity_poly.type
_entity_poly.pdbx_seq_one_letter_code
_entity_poly.pdbx_strand_id
1 'polypeptide(L)'
;MPPYPTGSWMPVALSADLPAGTVMPAQSPAGPIALWRSRSGRVAAFADRCPHRGMRLSHGFVRGETLSCIYHGWSYVQAGNCLRIPAHPALTPPDTIRVATQPVEDGGGIIWIPVGEPAAGPPRFDGVIPLRSMVVEADIAALESAAGTKAGEGLLDYTHDGRTVRLLLASEGKARTLMHVLVDEDSNPSERIAASRAAEGLRRAAEHVAASGTAR
;
A
#
# COMPACT_ATOMS: atom_id res chain seq x y z
N MET A 1 -1.39 -9.78 -16.34
CA MET A 1 -0.94 -10.60 -15.19
C MET A 1 -0.55 -9.62 -14.10
N PRO A 2 -1.00 -9.79 -12.85
CA PRO A 2 -0.42 -8.99 -11.77
C PRO A 2 1.09 -9.28 -11.79
N PRO A 3 1.98 -8.29 -11.70
CA PRO A 3 3.42 -8.54 -11.79
C PRO A 3 4.00 -9.07 -10.47
N TYR A 4 3.15 -9.61 -9.60
CA TYR A 4 3.54 -10.39 -8.44
C TYR A 4 3.19 -11.86 -8.68
N PRO A 5 4.18 -12.77 -8.64
CA PRO A 5 3.93 -14.20 -8.71
C PRO A 5 3.01 -14.66 -7.57
N THR A 6 2.12 -15.62 -7.84
CA THR A 6 1.42 -16.33 -6.76
C THR A 6 2.45 -16.93 -5.79
N GLY A 7 2.22 -16.76 -4.49
CA GLY A 7 3.16 -17.16 -3.43
C GLY A 7 4.11 -16.03 -2.99
N SER A 8 3.90 -14.79 -3.44
CA SER A 8 4.71 -13.61 -3.06
C SER A 8 3.95 -12.61 -2.19
N TRP A 9 4.61 -11.52 -1.82
CA TRP A 9 4.04 -10.43 -1.03
C TRP A 9 4.08 -9.12 -1.82
N MET A 10 2.94 -8.44 -1.89
CA MET A 10 2.81 -7.12 -2.49
C MET A 10 2.90 -6.05 -1.38
N PRO A 11 3.84 -5.09 -1.45
CA PRO A 11 3.85 -3.94 -0.57
C PRO A 11 2.76 -2.96 -1.02
N VAL A 12 1.96 -2.48 -0.07
CA VAL A 12 0.77 -1.66 -0.37
C VAL A 12 0.79 -0.28 0.30
N ALA A 13 1.61 -0.09 1.33
CA ALA A 13 1.80 1.17 2.04
C ALA A 13 3.04 1.11 2.94
N LEU A 14 3.52 2.26 3.40
CA LEU A 14 4.46 2.31 4.52
C LEU A 14 3.71 2.34 5.83
N SER A 15 4.26 1.72 6.87
CA SER A 15 3.65 1.68 8.20
C SER A 15 3.51 3.08 8.80
N ALA A 16 4.43 4.00 8.45
CA ALA A 16 4.41 5.40 8.86
C ALA A 16 3.28 6.22 8.18
N ASP A 17 2.81 5.81 7.00
CA ASP A 17 1.70 6.46 6.29
C ASP A 17 0.33 6.12 6.93
N LEU A 18 0.29 5.07 7.77
CA LEU A 18 -0.90 4.63 8.50
C LEU A 18 -0.70 4.67 10.04
N PRO A 19 -0.73 5.85 10.68
CA PRO A 19 -0.67 5.96 12.14
C PRO A 19 -1.80 5.23 12.87
N ALA A 20 -1.63 4.98 14.18
CA ALA A 20 -2.69 4.36 14.98
C ALA A 20 -3.96 5.22 15.00
N GLY A 21 -5.12 4.60 14.80
CA GLY A 21 -6.41 5.28 14.74
C GLY A 21 -6.72 5.94 13.39
N THR A 22 -6.00 5.63 12.32
CA THR A 22 -6.27 6.16 10.99
C THR A 22 -6.68 5.08 9.99
N VAL A 23 -7.22 5.54 8.86
CA VAL A 23 -7.56 4.73 7.70
C VAL A 23 -7.09 5.46 6.44
N MET A 24 -6.62 4.71 5.44
CA MET A 24 -6.22 5.22 4.14
C MET A 24 -6.64 4.27 3.01
N PRO A 25 -6.81 4.77 1.78
CA PRO A 25 -6.98 3.91 0.61
C PRO A 25 -5.64 3.28 0.19
N ALA A 26 -5.68 2.05 -0.31
CA ALA A 26 -4.57 1.41 -1.02
C ALA A 26 -5.11 0.44 -2.09
N GLN A 27 -4.22 -0.09 -2.93
CA GLN A 27 -4.56 -1.13 -3.90
C GLN A 27 -4.03 -2.49 -3.46
N SER A 28 -4.76 -3.54 -3.83
CA SER A 28 -4.37 -4.94 -3.64
C SER A 28 -4.62 -5.71 -4.94
N PRO A 29 -4.12 -6.95 -5.08
CA PRO A 29 -4.45 -7.80 -6.24
C PRO A 29 -5.96 -8.05 -6.40
N ALA A 30 -6.73 -8.04 -5.31
CA ALA A 30 -8.17 -8.21 -5.32
C ALA A 30 -8.96 -6.90 -5.58
N GLY A 31 -8.28 -5.76 -5.69
CA GLY A 31 -8.86 -4.44 -5.93
C GLY A 31 -8.64 -3.43 -4.79
N PRO A 32 -9.41 -2.33 -4.77
CA PRO A 32 -9.26 -1.27 -3.78
C PRO A 32 -9.53 -1.73 -2.35
N ILE A 33 -8.67 -1.33 -1.43
CA ILE A 33 -8.77 -1.63 -0.01
C ILE A 33 -8.77 -0.38 0.87
N ALA A 34 -9.43 -0.48 2.01
CA ALA A 34 -9.27 0.40 3.15
C ALA A 34 -8.29 -0.24 4.12
N LEU A 35 -7.05 0.25 4.14
CA LEU A 35 -6.07 -0.08 5.16
C LEU A 35 -6.35 0.78 6.38
N TRP A 36 -6.52 0.17 7.54
CA TRP A 36 -6.75 0.91 8.77
C TRP A 36 -5.96 0.32 9.93
N ARG A 37 -5.55 1.17 10.86
CA ARG A 37 -4.86 0.76 12.07
C ARG A 37 -5.73 1.10 13.27
N SER A 38 -6.03 0.09 14.08
CA SER A 38 -6.76 0.28 15.33
C SER A 38 -5.99 1.20 16.28
N ARG A 39 -6.67 1.68 17.32
CA ARG A 39 -6.01 2.50 18.36
C ARG A 39 -4.94 1.69 19.11
N SER A 40 -5.12 0.38 19.25
CA SER A 40 -4.10 -0.52 19.81
C SER A 40 -2.93 -0.82 18.84
N GLY A 41 -2.93 -0.24 17.62
CA GLY A 41 -1.85 -0.41 16.65
C GLY A 41 -1.99 -1.58 15.68
N ARG A 42 -3.08 -2.35 15.75
CA ARG A 42 -3.30 -3.52 14.88
C ARG A 42 -3.80 -3.10 13.50
N VAL A 43 -3.13 -3.56 12.45
CA VAL A 43 -3.49 -3.27 11.05
C VAL A 43 -4.55 -4.24 10.54
N ALA A 44 -5.47 -3.76 9.70
CA ALA A 44 -6.43 -4.58 8.98
C ALA A 44 -6.67 -4.02 7.57
N ALA A 45 -6.95 -4.92 6.62
CA ALA A 45 -7.23 -4.59 5.23
C ALA A 45 -8.67 -5.02 4.87
N PHE A 46 -9.53 -4.04 4.60
CA PHE A 46 -10.91 -4.29 4.15
C PHE A 46 -11.03 -4.02 2.67
N ALA A 47 -11.91 -4.73 1.96
CA ALA A 47 -12.39 -4.24 0.68
C ALA A 47 -12.94 -2.82 0.88
N ASP A 48 -12.60 -1.88 -0.03
CA ASP A 48 -12.97 -0.47 0.13
C ASP A 48 -14.45 -0.20 -0.23
N ARG A 49 -15.35 -0.97 0.36
CA ARG A 49 -16.78 -0.95 0.06
C ARG A 49 -17.61 -1.40 1.25
N CYS A 50 -18.38 -0.47 1.81
CA CYS A 50 -19.33 -0.75 2.86
C CYS A 50 -20.46 -1.67 2.35
N PRO A 51 -20.78 -2.80 3.01
CA PRO A 51 -21.83 -3.72 2.57
C PRO A 51 -23.24 -3.12 2.64
N HIS A 52 -23.44 -2.02 3.36
CA HIS A 52 -24.75 -1.36 3.45
C HIS A 52 -25.15 -0.68 2.13
N ARG A 53 -24.35 0.28 1.65
CA ARG A 53 -24.66 1.07 0.43
C ARG A 53 -23.43 1.39 -0.43
N GLY A 54 -22.34 0.66 -0.26
CA GLY A 54 -21.17 0.75 -1.13
C GLY A 54 -20.24 1.95 -0.90
N MET A 55 -20.46 2.77 0.13
CA MET A 55 -19.53 3.87 0.46
C MET A 55 -18.13 3.31 0.73
N ARG A 56 -17.11 4.00 0.22
CA ARG A 56 -15.70 3.68 0.49
C ARG A 56 -15.41 3.79 1.99
N LEU A 57 -14.88 2.72 2.56
CA LEU A 57 -14.50 2.64 3.98
C LEU A 57 -13.19 3.36 4.25
N SER A 58 -12.37 3.60 3.22
CA SER A 58 -11.17 4.42 3.27
C SER A 58 -11.44 5.89 3.65
N HIS A 59 -12.67 6.37 3.42
CA HIS A 59 -13.15 7.68 3.88
C HIS A 59 -13.79 7.64 5.28
N GLY A 60 -13.74 6.48 5.95
CA GLY A 60 -14.29 6.29 7.29
C GLY A 60 -13.42 6.90 8.39
N PHE A 61 -13.67 6.46 9.62
CA PHE A 61 -12.87 6.84 10.77
C PHE A 61 -12.74 5.67 11.73
N VAL A 62 -11.57 5.53 12.35
CA VAL A 62 -11.33 4.48 13.36
C VAL A 62 -11.89 4.92 14.70
N ARG A 63 -12.60 4.02 15.37
CA ARG A 63 -13.08 4.17 16.77
C ARG A 63 -12.59 3.00 17.60
N GLY A 64 -11.48 3.21 18.31
CA GLY A 64 -10.84 2.16 19.10
C GLY A 64 -10.42 1.00 18.20
N GLU A 65 -11.11 -0.13 18.35
CA GLU A 65 -10.84 -1.39 17.64
C GLU A 65 -11.80 -1.65 16.45
N THR A 66 -12.46 -0.60 15.95
CA THR A 66 -13.37 -0.69 14.82
C THR A 66 -13.14 0.38 13.77
N LEU A 67 -13.48 0.09 12.52
CA LEU A 67 -13.60 1.08 11.45
C LEU A 67 -15.08 1.40 11.23
N SER A 68 -15.43 2.68 11.30
CA SER A 68 -16.79 3.15 11.07
C SER A 68 -16.91 3.81 9.68
N CYS A 69 -17.94 3.41 8.94
CA CYS A 69 -18.28 4.03 7.66
C CYS A 69 -18.78 5.46 7.87
N ILE A 70 -18.26 6.43 7.10
CA ILE A 70 -18.66 7.84 7.18
C ILE A 70 -20.12 8.08 6.80
N TYR A 71 -20.75 7.18 6.02
CA TYR A 71 -22.09 7.41 5.52
C TYR A 71 -23.17 7.26 6.61
N HIS A 72 -23.25 6.09 7.25
CA HIS A 72 -24.29 5.80 8.26
C HIS A 72 -23.71 5.34 9.59
N GLY A 73 -22.38 5.41 9.76
CA GLY A 73 -21.69 5.06 11.01
C GLY A 73 -21.69 3.56 11.35
N TRP A 74 -22.04 2.68 10.41
CA TRP A 74 -21.90 1.23 10.61
C TRP A 74 -20.44 0.93 10.94
N SER A 75 -20.21 0.26 12.06
CA SER A 75 -18.87 0.02 12.59
C SER A 75 -18.53 -1.46 12.51
N TYR A 76 -17.32 -1.76 12.06
CA TYR A 76 -16.87 -3.13 11.78
C TYR A 76 -15.62 -3.44 12.59
N VAL A 77 -15.56 -4.63 13.20
CA VAL A 77 -14.34 -5.16 13.83
C VAL A 77 -13.38 -5.67 12.78
N GLN A 78 -12.13 -5.94 13.16
CA GLN A 78 -11.06 -6.43 12.26
C GLN A 78 -11.41 -7.68 11.45
N ALA A 79 -12.23 -8.59 12.00
CA ALA A 79 -12.73 -9.76 11.27
C ALA A 79 -13.79 -9.42 10.19
N GLY A 80 -14.15 -8.14 10.05
CA GLY A 80 -15.15 -7.64 9.09
C GLY A 80 -16.57 -7.59 9.63
N ASN A 81 -16.89 -8.25 10.75
CA ASN A 81 -18.24 -8.27 11.32
C ASN A 81 -18.72 -6.88 11.72
N CYS A 82 -19.99 -6.58 11.44
CA CYS A 82 -20.63 -5.36 11.94
C CYS A 82 -20.85 -5.47 13.45
N LEU A 83 -20.27 -4.55 14.20
CA LEU A 83 -20.44 -4.44 15.65
C LEU A 83 -21.62 -3.53 16.02
N ARG A 84 -21.84 -2.47 15.25
CA ARG A 84 -22.79 -1.41 15.63
C ARG A 84 -23.44 -0.76 14.42
N ILE A 85 -24.76 -0.62 14.50
CA ILE A 85 -25.60 0.15 13.58
C ILE A 85 -26.20 1.32 14.37
N PRO A 86 -25.73 2.58 14.20
CA PRO A 86 -26.15 3.70 15.04
C PRO A 86 -27.66 3.97 15.08
N ALA A 87 -28.36 3.77 13.96
CA ALA A 87 -29.81 3.95 13.87
C ALA A 87 -30.62 2.90 14.66
N HIS A 88 -30.00 1.77 15.01
CA HIS A 88 -30.60 0.68 15.77
C HIS A 88 -29.68 0.30 16.94
N PRO A 89 -29.53 1.16 17.97
CA PRO A 89 -28.50 0.99 18.99
C PRO A 89 -28.70 -0.23 19.88
N ALA A 90 -29.93 -0.74 20.01
CA ALA A 90 -30.25 -1.96 20.76
C ALA A 90 -30.16 -3.24 19.91
N LEU A 91 -29.98 -3.11 18.59
CA LEU A 91 -29.85 -4.27 17.71
C LEU A 91 -28.44 -4.83 17.83
N THR A 92 -28.35 -6.13 18.09
CA THR A 92 -27.11 -6.90 17.82
C THR A 92 -27.09 -7.19 16.32
N PRO A 93 -26.14 -6.64 15.54
CA PRO A 93 -26.12 -6.87 14.10
C PRO A 93 -25.94 -8.37 13.79
N PRO A 94 -26.67 -8.93 12.81
CA PRO A 94 -26.48 -10.30 12.38
C PRO A 94 -25.05 -10.55 11.86
N ASP A 95 -24.55 -11.76 12.11
CA ASP A 95 -23.23 -12.18 11.62
C ASP A 95 -23.07 -12.14 10.10
N THR A 96 -24.16 -12.16 9.34
CA THR A 96 -24.13 -12.05 7.89
C THR A 96 -23.73 -10.66 7.40
N ILE A 97 -23.78 -9.63 8.25
CA ILE A 97 -23.34 -8.28 7.90
C ILE A 97 -21.83 -8.18 8.13
N ARG A 98 -21.05 -8.46 7.07
CA ARG A 98 -19.59 -8.36 7.11
C ARG A 98 -19.03 -7.58 5.93
N VAL A 99 -17.91 -6.90 6.18
CA VAL A 99 -17.01 -6.39 5.15
C VAL A 99 -16.06 -7.52 4.73
N ALA A 100 -15.76 -7.63 3.45
CA ALA A 100 -14.73 -8.55 2.97
C ALA A 100 -13.35 -8.09 3.48
N THR A 101 -12.55 -9.02 3.98
CA THR A 101 -11.22 -8.74 4.55
C THR A 101 -10.14 -9.44 3.75
N GLN A 102 -8.92 -8.91 3.79
CA GLN A 102 -7.73 -9.56 3.25
C GLN A 102 -6.69 -9.75 4.37
N PRO A 103 -5.89 -10.83 4.33
CA PRO A 103 -4.74 -10.95 5.21
C PRO A 103 -3.79 -9.77 4.99
N VAL A 104 -3.14 -9.31 6.05
CA VAL A 104 -2.21 -8.20 6.03
C VAL A 104 -1.11 -8.43 7.05
N GLU A 105 0.12 -8.09 6.68
CA GLU A 105 1.28 -8.12 7.58
C GLU A 105 1.94 -6.74 7.63
N ASP A 106 2.34 -6.30 8.81
CA ASP A 106 3.09 -5.06 9.04
C ASP A 106 4.51 -5.42 9.51
N GLY A 107 5.50 -5.26 8.64
CA GLY A 107 6.85 -5.73 8.88
C GLY A 107 7.90 -4.96 8.09
N GLY A 108 9.02 -4.61 8.74
CA GLY A 108 10.09 -3.82 8.12
C GLY A 108 9.70 -2.39 7.77
N GLY A 109 8.69 -1.82 8.46
CA GLY A 109 8.15 -0.50 8.15
C GLY A 109 7.27 -0.44 6.89
N ILE A 110 6.91 -1.60 6.34
CA ILE A 110 6.10 -1.76 5.13
C ILE A 110 4.88 -2.62 5.48
N ILE A 111 3.73 -2.27 4.92
CA ILE A 111 2.49 -3.04 5.02
C ILE A 111 2.35 -3.89 3.76
N TRP A 112 2.10 -5.19 3.95
CA TRP A 112 2.12 -6.21 2.91
C TRP A 112 0.77 -6.92 2.80
N ILE A 113 0.37 -7.24 1.57
CA ILE A 113 -0.75 -8.14 1.26
C ILE A 113 -0.18 -9.38 0.57
N PRO A 114 -0.53 -10.61 0.99
CA PRO A 114 -0.08 -11.81 0.32
C PRO A 114 -0.78 -11.95 -1.05
N VAL A 115 -0.03 -12.43 -2.04
CA VAL A 115 -0.54 -12.78 -3.36
C VAL A 115 -0.70 -14.29 -3.42
N GLY A 116 -1.91 -14.78 -3.16
CA GLY A 116 -2.15 -16.21 -2.97
C GLY A 116 -1.74 -16.67 -1.56
N GLU A 117 -1.02 -17.80 -1.47
CA GLU A 117 -0.58 -18.39 -0.20
C GLU A 117 0.95 -18.48 -0.16
N PRO A 118 1.66 -17.44 0.32
CA PRO A 118 3.11 -17.45 0.44
C PRO A 118 3.58 -18.48 1.47
N ALA A 119 4.67 -19.20 1.17
CA ALA A 119 5.24 -20.20 2.08
C ALA A 119 6.04 -19.57 3.25
N ALA A 120 6.46 -18.32 3.11
CA ALA A 120 7.22 -17.56 4.10
C ALA A 120 6.57 -16.20 4.37
N GLY A 121 6.98 -15.54 5.45
CA GLY A 121 6.57 -14.17 5.76
C GLY A 121 7.06 -13.15 4.72
N PRO A 122 6.63 -11.88 4.83
CA PRO A 122 7.04 -10.84 3.89
C PRO A 122 8.56 -10.64 3.88
N PRO A 123 9.13 -10.17 2.75
CA PRO A 123 10.54 -9.84 2.64
C PRO A 123 10.98 -8.88 3.75
N ARG A 124 12.22 -9.05 4.21
CA ARG A 124 12.90 -8.11 5.10
C ARG A 124 14.12 -7.56 4.38
N PHE A 125 14.35 -6.27 4.53
CA PHE A 125 15.49 -5.59 3.92
C PHE A 125 16.39 -5.07 5.03
N ASP A 126 17.49 -5.78 5.30
CA ASP A 126 18.43 -5.41 6.36
C ASP A 126 19.21 -4.14 5.99
N GLY A 127 19.47 -3.29 6.99
CA GLY A 127 20.26 -2.06 6.84
C GLY A 127 19.57 -0.92 6.10
N VAL A 128 18.31 -1.09 5.64
CA VAL A 128 17.53 -0.04 4.97
C VAL A 128 16.20 0.23 5.66
N ILE A 129 15.75 1.47 5.59
CA ILE A 129 14.45 1.92 6.11
C ILE A 129 13.62 2.57 4.99
N PRO A 130 12.29 2.44 5.04
CA PRO A 130 11.43 3.16 4.10
C PRO A 130 11.43 4.66 4.40
N LEU A 131 11.63 5.46 3.37
CA LEU A 131 11.64 6.93 3.44
C LEU A 131 10.28 7.53 3.12
N ARG A 132 9.69 7.14 1.98
CA ARG A 132 8.39 7.65 1.50
C ARG A 132 7.86 6.80 0.34
N SER A 133 6.57 6.95 0.08
CA SER A 133 5.90 6.40 -1.10
C SER A 133 5.66 7.48 -2.16
N MET A 134 5.58 7.06 -3.43
CA MET A 134 4.99 7.85 -4.50
C MET A 134 4.29 6.95 -5.51
N VAL A 135 3.21 7.45 -6.11
CA VAL A 135 2.56 6.78 -7.22
C VAL A 135 3.15 7.32 -8.51
N VAL A 136 3.51 6.39 -9.39
CA VAL A 136 4.05 6.65 -10.73
C VAL A 136 2.96 6.30 -11.74
N GLU A 137 2.59 7.23 -12.61
CA GLU A 137 1.65 6.98 -13.72
C GLU A 137 2.36 6.30 -14.90
N ALA A 138 3.06 5.20 -14.60
CA ALA A 138 3.74 4.34 -15.54
C ALA A 138 3.82 2.90 -15.00
N ASP A 139 4.03 1.93 -15.89
CA ASP A 139 4.32 0.56 -15.48
C ASP A 139 5.79 0.38 -15.03
N ILE A 140 6.10 -0.79 -14.47
CA ILE A 140 7.46 -1.12 -14.01
C ILE A 140 8.45 -1.11 -15.18
N ALA A 141 8.04 -1.51 -16.39
CA ALA A 141 8.93 -1.53 -17.54
C ALA A 141 9.40 -0.13 -17.96
N ALA A 142 8.55 0.89 -17.84
CA ALA A 142 8.93 2.28 -18.05
C ALA A 142 9.90 2.78 -16.98
N LEU A 143 9.72 2.39 -15.71
CA LEU A 143 10.66 2.68 -14.62
C LEU A 143 12.03 2.04 -14.86
N GLU A 144 12.06 0.76 -15.24
CA GLU A 144 13.29 0.05 -15.59
C GLU A 144 14.01 0.69 -16.78
N SER A 145 13.26 1.10 -17.82
CA SER A 145 13.79 1.80 -18.98
C SER A 145 14.42 3.15 -18.58
N ALA A 146 13.71 3.93 -17.75
CA ALA A 146 14.20 5.21 -17.27
C ALA A 146 15.41 5.08 -16.33
N ALA A 147 15.48 3.99 -15.56
CA ALA A 147 16.59 3.71 -14.64
C ALA A 147 17.80 3.05 -15.32
N GLY A 148 17.62 2.47 -16.51
CA GLY A 148 18.67 1.72 -17.22
C GLY A 148 19.03 0.39 -16.55
N THR A 149 18.16 -0.15 -15.70
CA THR A 149 18.37 -1.38 -14.93
C THR A 149 17.05 -2.12 -14.71
N LYS A 150 17.12 -3.41 -14.40
CA LYS A 150 15.95 -4.27 -14.20
C LYS A 150 15.63 -4.46 -12.73
N ALA A 151 14.33 -4.55 -12.41
CA ALA A 151 13.91 -4.87 -11.07
C ALA A 151 14.02 -6.39 -10.84
N GLY A 152 14.53 -6.80 -9.67
CA GLY A 152 14.54 -8.18 -9.19
C GLY A 152 13.63 -8.30 -7.98
N GLU A 153 12.62 -9.17 -8.02
CA GLU A 153 11.67 -9.38 -6.90
C GLU A 153 11.00 -8.08 -6.40
N GLY A 154 10.78 -7.13 -7.31
CA GLY A 154 10.21 -5.81 -7.00
C GLY A 154 11.22 -4.78 -6.50
N LEU A 155 12.48 -5.15 -6.24
CA LEU A 155 13.54 -4.20 -5.92
C LEU A 155 14.22 -3.68 -7.19
N LEU A 156 14.38 -2.37 -7.28
CA LEU A 156 15.13 -1.68 -8.32
C LEU A 156 16.21 -0.80 -7.65
N ASP A 157 17.46 -1.19 -7.81
CA ASP A 157 18.62 -0.40 -7.40
C ASP A 157 19.16 0.36 -8.62
N TYR A 158 19.20 1.69 -8.54
CA TYR A 158 19.79 2.50 -9.60
C TYR A 158 20.72 3.57 -9.04
N THR A 159 21.70 3.98 -9.84
CA THR A 159 22.68 4.99 -9.44
C THR A 159 22.24 6.38 -9.92
N HIS A 160 22.20 7.35 -9.01
CA HIS A 160 21.97 8.76 -9.31
C HIS A 160 23.04 9.59 -8.62
N ASP A 161 23.78 10.41 -9.38
CA ASP A 161 24.88 11.24 -8.88
C ASP A 161 25.88 10.47 -7.99
N GLY A 162 26.22 9.24 -8.40
CA GLY A 162 27.18 8.38 -7.69
C GLY A 162 26.65 7.75 -6.40
N ARG A 163 25.35 7.83 -6.13
CA ARG A 163 24.69 7.20 -4.98
C ARG A 163 23.70 6.14 -5.43
N THR A 164 23.65 5.01 -4.72
CA THR A 164 22.61 4.00 -4.93
C THR A 164 21.31 4.49 -4.32
N VAL A 165 20.24 4.46 -5.10
CA VAL A 165 18.87 4.66 -4.64
C VAL A 165 18.13 3.35 -4.83
N ARG A 166 17.58 2.83 -3.73
CA ARG A 166 16.82 1.58 -3.72
C ARG A 166 15.33 1.86 -3.73
N LEU A 167 14.62 1.21 -4.63
CA LEU A 167 13.20 1.36 -4.81
C LEU A 167 12.51 -0.01 -4.68
N LEU A 168 11.40 -0.04 -3.95
CA LEU A 168 10.52 -1.20 -3.90
C LEU A 168 9.25 -0.87 -4.70
N LEU A 169 9.04 -1.59 -5.79
CA LEU A 169 8.03 -1.32 -6.81
C LEU A 169 6.88 -2.31 -6.71
N ALA A 170 5.66 -1.81 -6.65
CA ALA A 170 4.43 -2.59 -6.71
C ALA A 170 3.49 -2.07 -7.79
N SER A 171 3.11 -2.92 -8.73
CA SER A 171 2.17 -2.52 -9.78
C SER A 171 0.74 -2.43 -9.26
N GLU A 172 0.08 -1.35 -9.64
CA GLU A 172 -1.33 -1.09 -9.38
C GLU A 172 -2.13 -1.13 -10.70
N GLY A 173 -2.02 -2.25 -11.43
CA GLY A 173 -2.68 -2.43 -12.73
C GLY A 173 -1.73 -2.18 -13.92
N LYS A 174 -2.29 -1.79 -15.07
CA LYS A 174 -1.51 -1.77 -16.33
C LYS A 174 -0.64 -0.52 -16.53
N ALA A 175 -0.93 0.57 -15.84
CA ALA A 175 -0.33 1.88 -16.12
C ALA A 175 0.07 2.65 -14.87
N ARG A 176 0.08 2.00 -13.70
CA ARG A 176 0.42 2.63 -12.42
C ARG A 176 1.31 1.72 -11.60
N THR A 177 2.25 2.34 -10.89
CA THR A 177 3.18 1.67 -9.98
C THR A 177 3.27 2.46 -8.68
N LEU A 178 3.02 1.81 -7.56
CA LEU A 178 3.40 2.29 -6.24
C LEU A 178 4.91 2.06 -6.05
N MET A 179 5.64 3.13 -5.74
CA MET A 179 7.08 3.12 -5.56
C MET A 179 7.43 3.58 -4.16
N HIS A 180 7.99 2.68 -3.35
CA HIS A 180 8.56 3.01 -2.05
C HIS A 180 10.06 3.30 -2.20
N VAL A 181 10.50 4.45 -1.69
CA VAL A 181 11.91 4.83 -1.64
C VAL A 181 12.50 4.27 -0.35
N LEU A 182 13.54 3.45 -0.47
CA LEU A 182 14.29 2.91 0.66
C LEU A 182 15.66 3.61 0.73
N VAL A 183 16.15 3.83 1.94
CA VAL A 183 17.46 4.45 2.21
C VAL A 183 18.17 3.69 3.31
N ASP A 184 19.50 3.77 3.36
CA ASP A 184 20.27 3.17 4.46
C ASP A 184 19.81 3.76 5.80
N GLU A 185 19.74 2.92 6.84
CA GLU A 185 19.22 3.33 8.16
C GLU A 185 19.99 4.51 8.77
N ASP A 186 21.31 4.56 8.53
CA ASP A 186 22.23 5.59 8.99
C ASP A 186 22.24 6.86 8.10
N SER A 187 21.42 6.91 7.04
CA SER A 187 21.36 8.06 6.14
C SER A 187 21.01 9.35 6.87
N ASN A 188 21.82 10.40 6.68
CA ASN A 188 21.59 11.73 7.23
C ASN A 188 20.48 12.48 6.45
N PRO A 189 19.97 13.63 6.95
CA PRO A 189 18.90 14.37 6.28
C PRO A 189 19.21 14.76 4.84
N SER A 190 20.46 15.13 4.52
CA SER A 190 20.85 15.50 3.15
C SER A 190 20.82 14.31 2.21
N GLU A 191 21.22 13.12 2.67
CA GLU A 191 21.13 11.87 1.91
C GLU A 191 19.68 11.47 1.63
N ARG A 192 18.82 11.56 2.65
CA ARG A 192 17.38 11.29 2.50
C ARG A 192 16.73 12.25 1.49
N ILE A 193 17.07 13.53 1.55
CA ILE A 193 16.58 14.53 0.58
C ILE A 193 17.07 14.21 -0.84
N ALA A 194 18.34 13.85 -0.99
CA ALA A 194 18.90 13.47 -2.29
C ALA A 194 18.20 12.24 -2.88
N ALA A 195 18.02 11.17 -2.09
CA ALA A 195 17.31 9.97 -2.51
C ALA A 195 15.86 10.28 -2.92
N SER A 196 15.14 11.10 -2.14
CA SER A 196 13.79 11.52 -2.49
C SER A 196 13.74 12.32 -3.79
N ARG A 197 14.71 13.19 -4.06
CA ARG A 197 14.76 13.99 -5.30
C ARG A 197 15.12 13.13 -6.51
N ALA A 198 16.05 12.20 -6.33
CA ALA A 198 16.42 11.22 -7.35
C ALA A 198 15.20 10.39 -7.77
N ALA A 199 14.45 9.85 -6.80
CA ALA A 199 13.25 9.06 -7.06
C ALA A 199 12.16 9.86 -7.78
N GLU A 200 11.97 11.13 -7.41
CA GLU A 200 11.06 12.05 -8.10
C GLU A 200 11.50 12.34 -9.55
N GLY A 201 12.81 12.46 -9.79
CA GLY A 201 13.38 12.58 -11.13
C GLY A 201 13.11 11.33 -11.99
N LEU A 202 13.31 10.15 -11.41
CA LEU A 202 13.02 8.88 -12.09
C LEU A 202 11.53 8.73 -12.42
N ARG A 203 10.64 9.07 -11.48
CA ARG A 203 9.19 9.10 -11.69
C ARG A 203 8.83 9.90 -12.94
N ARG A 204 9.32 11.13 -13.04
CA ARG A 204 9.06 12.02 -14.20
C ARG A 204 9.59 11.45 -15.51
N ALA A 205 10.78 10.86 -15.49
CA ALA A 205 11.37 10.23 -16.67
C ALA A 205 10.53 9.02 -17.14
N ALA A 206 10.10 8.16 -16.20
CA ALA A 206 9.27 7.01 -16.51
C ALA A 206 7.88 7.41 -17.06
N GLU A 207 7.23 8.40 -16.44
CA GLU A 207 5.95 8.95 -16.93
C GLU A 207 6.09 9.58 -18.33
N HIS A 208 7.22 10.22 -18.63
CA HIS A 208 7.51 10.74 -19.97
C HIS A 208 7.70 9.63 -21.02
N VAL A 209 8.41 8.55 -20.66
CA VAL A 209 8.57 7.36 -21.51
C VAL A 209 7.20 6.73 -21.81
N ALA A 210 6.35 6.57 -20.79
CA ALA A 210 5.02 6.01 -20.93
C ALA A 210 4.13 6.86 -21.86
N ALA A 211 4.11 8.19 -21.67
CA ALA A 211 3.34 9.10 -22.51
C ALA A 211 3.82 9.10 -23.98
N SER A 212 5.12 8.98 -24.22
CA SER A 212 5.71 8.96 -25.56
C SER A 212 5.49 7.64 -26.31
N GLY A 213 5.34 6.53 -25.58
CA GLY A 213 5.05 5.21 -26.15
C GLY A 213 3.60 5.04 -26.63
N THR A 214 2.65 5.80 -26.08
CA THR A 214 1.23 5.79 -26.48
C THR A 214 0.92 6.57 -27.77
N ALA A 215 1.89 7.29 -28.35
CA ALA A 215 1.70 8.15 -29.53
C ALA A 215 1.98 7.44 -30.87
N ARG A 216 1.96 6.10 -30.94
CA ARG A 216 2.17 5.32 -32.17
C ARG A 216 1.03 4.36 -32.46
#